data_AF-A0A7W1Z8N2-F1
#
_entry.id   AF-A0A7W1Z8N2-F1
#
_cell.length_a   1.000
_cell.length_b   1.000
_cell.length_c   1.000
_cell.angle_alpha   90.00
_cell.angle_beta   90.00
_cell.angle_gamma   90.00
#
_symmetry.space_group_name_H-M   'P 1'
#
loop_
_entity.id
_entity.type
_entity.pdbx_description
1 polymer ?
#
loop_
_entity_poly.entity_id
_entity_poly.type
_entity_poly.pdbx_seq_one_letter_code
_entity_poly.pdbx_strand_id
1 'polypeptide(L)'
;MTNESPKKKKSLLRRILKWTGISFLILIVLLMCAPFLFKKQIVQFVKDTANKELNAKVNFGDFDLSIFRSFPDFSLSVDSVSVANIGEFEGDTLLYA
;
A
#
# COMPACT_ATOMS: atom_id res chain seq x y z
N MET A 1 16.92 -27.31 59.11
CA MET A 1 15.72 -26.71 58.51
C MET A 1 16.09 -26.17 57.13
N THR A 2 15.50 -26.70 56.05
CA THR A 2 15.75 -26.21 54.68
C THR A 2 14.79 -25.08 54.34
N ASN A 3 15.34 -23.87 54.21
CA ASN A 3 14.60 -22.67 53.81
C ASN A 3 14.45 -22.65 52.27
N GLU A 4 13.38 -23.27 51.77
CA GLU A 4 12.98 -23.15 50.36
C GLU A 4 12.27 -21.80 50.17
N SER A 5 13.01 -20.78 49.72
CA SER A 5 12.45 -19.48 49.36
C SER A 5 11.47 -19.58 48.18
N PRO A 6 10.32 -18.87 48.21
CA PRO A 6 9.23 -19.13 47.27
C PRO A 6 9.61 -18.75 45.83
N LYS A 7 9.52 -19.71 44.91
CA LYS A 7 9.71 -19.48 43.46
C LYS A 7 8.66 -18.47 42.95
N LYS A 8 9.13 -17.29 42.55
CA LYS A 8 8.31 -16.20 42.03
C LYS A 8 7.62 -16.60 40.71
N LYS A 9 6.33 -16.96 40.80
CA LYS A 9 5.49 -17.29 39.63
C LYS A 9 5.43 -16.08 38.69
N LYS A 10 5.96 -16.19 37.46
CA LYS A 10 5.83 -15.13 36.45
C LYS A 10 4.34 -14.92 36.17
N SER A 11 3.80 -13.80 36.63
CA SER A 11 2.39 -13.43 36.47
C SER A 11 1.98 -13.47 34.99
N LEU A 12 0.89 -14.20 34.68
CA LEU A 12 0.34 -14.32 33.33
C LEU A 12 0.03 -12.95 32.71
N LEU A 13 -0.37 -11.97 33.53
CA LEU A 13 -0.57 -10.58 33.11
C LEU A 13 0.70 -9.95 32.51
N ARG A 14 1.88 -10.22 33.09
CA ARG A 14 3.15 -9.71 32.54
C ARG A 14 3.50 -10.36 31.22
N ARG A 15 3.06 -11.60 30.98
CA ARG A 15 3.26 -12.29 29.70
C ARG A 15 2.33 -11.66 28.65
N ILE A 16 1.04 -11.58 28.93
CA ILE A 16 0.05 -10.96 28.02
C ILE A 16 0.45 -9.53 27.66
N LEU A 17 0.79 -8.70 28.66
CA LEU A 17 1.17 -7.30 28.41
C LEU A 17 2.39 -7.16 27.49
N LYS A 18 3.37 -8.07 27.60
CA LYS A 18 4.53 -8.09 26.71
C LYS A 18 4.13 -8.46 25.27
N TRP A 19 3.33 -9.50 25.09
CA TRP A 19 2.87 -9.94 23.77
C TRP A 19 1.94 -8.90 23.12
N THR A 20 1.03 -8.30 23.88
CA THR A 20 0.17 -7.21 23.41
C THR A 20 1.01 -6.02 22.98
N GLY A 21 2.01 -5.62 23.78
CA GLY A 21 2.91 -4.51 23.42
C GLY A 21 3.70 -4.77 22.13
N ILE A 22 4.24 -5.99 21.98
CA ILE A 22 4.97 -6.39 20.76
C ILE A 22 4.02 -6.43 19.55
N SER A 23 2.83 -7.01 19.70
CA SER A 23 1.82 -7.07 18.64
C SER A 23 1.41 -5.66 18.19
N PHE A 24 1.18 -4.75 19.14
CA PHE A 24 0.82 -3.38 18.84
C PHE A 24 1.95 -2.63 18.14
N LEU A 25 3.20 -2.86 18.54
CA LEU A 25 4.37 -2.29 17.88
C LEU A 25 4.49 -2.79 16.43
N ILE A 26 4.29 -4.09 16.20
CA ILE A 26 4.26 -4.67 14.85
C ILE A 26 3.13 -4.05 14.03
N LEU A 27 1.95 -3.85 14.61
CA LEU A 27 0.82 -3.24 13.93
C LEU A 27 1.12 -1.80 13.48
N ILE A 28 1.76 -1.00 14.34
CA ILE A 28 2.16 0.38 13.99
C ILE A 28 3.16 0.37 12.83
N VAL A 29 4.17 -0.52 12.88
CA VAL A 29 5.15 -0.67 11.80
C VAL A 29 4.45 -1.06 10.51
N LEU A 30 3.52 -2.01 10.56
CA LEU A 30 2.74 -2.43 9.39
C LEU A 30 1.92 -1.27 8.82
N LEU A 31 1.29 -0.46 9.69
CA LEU A 31 0.49 0.70 9.26
C LEU A 31 1.35 1.76 8.57
N MET A 32 2.59 1.98 9.03
CA MET A 32 3.54 2.87 8.36
C MET A 32 4.05 2.30 7.04
N CYS A 33 4.33 1.00 6.97
CA CYS A 33 4.83 0.34 5.77
C CYS A 33 3.75 0.11 4.69
N ALA A 34 2.49 -0.09 5.10
CA ALA A 34 1.36 -0.35 4.21
C ALA A 34 1.29 0.63 3.03
N PRO A 35 1.17 1.95 3.22
CA PRO A 35 1.07 2.90 2.09
C PRO A 35 2.30 2.87 1.17
N PHE A 36 3.49 2.51 1.66
CA PHE A 36 4.68 2.36 0.81
C PHE A 36 4.61 1.10 -0.07
N LEU A 37 4.17 -0.03 0.51
CA LEU A 37 4.01 -1.30 -0.19
C LEU A 37 2.87 -1.25 -1.22
N PHE A 38 1.74 -0.65 -0.87
CA PHE A 38 0.54 -0.64 -1.70
C PHE A 38 0.56 0.42 -2.81
N LYS A 39 1.41 1.46 -2.73
CA LYS A 39 1.51 2.51 -3.76
C LYS A 39 1.61 1.94 -5.18
N LYS A 40 2.52 0.99 -5.40
CA LYS A 40 2.75 0.36 -6.71
C LYS A 40 1.55 -0.45 -7.20
N GLN A 41 0.94 -1.22 -6.29
CA GLN A 41 -0.20 -2.07 -6.61
C GLN A 41 -1.42 -1.24 -7.01
N ILE A 42 -1.66 -0.11 -6.32
CA ILE A 42 -2.76 0.82 -6.66
C ILE A 42 -2.55 1.41 -8.05
N VAL A 43 -1.36 1.91 -8.36
CA VAL A 43 -1.05 2.50 -9.67
C VAL A 43 -1.22 1.47 -10.80
N GLN A 44 -0.73 0.25 -10.58
CA GLN A 44 -0.89 -0.83 -11.55
C GLN A 44 -2.35 -1.20 -11.74
N PHE A 45 -3.12 -1.32 -10.66
CA PHE A 45 -4.55 -1.59 -10.72
C PHE A 45 -5.29 -0.50 -11.52
N VAL A 46 -5.00 0.78 -11.28
CA VAL A 46 -5.60 1.88 -12.04
C VAL A 46 -5.22 1.82 -13.52
N LYS A 47 -3.94 1.52 -13.85
CA LYS A 47 -3.50 1.32 -15.24
C LYS A 47 -4.27 0.19 -15.93
N ASP A 48 -4.39 -0.95 -15.26
CA ASP A 48 -5.07 -2.13 -15.81
C ASP A 48 -6.56 -1.88 -16.01
N THR A 49 -7.22 -1.21 -15.05
CA THR A 49 -8.61 -0.79 -15.19
C THR A 49 -8.77 0.23 -16.32
N ALA A 50 -7.91 1.25 -16.41
CA ALA A 50 -7.98 2.25 -17.47
C ALA A 50 -7.81 1.60 -18.86
N ASN A 51 -6.87 0.66 -19.00
CA ASN A 51 -6.66 -0.06 -20.25
C ASN A 51 -7.89 -0.86 -20.68
N LYS A 52 -8.52 -1.53 -19.70
CA LYS A 52 -9.70 -2.35 -19.92
C LYS A 52 -10.93 -1.52 -20.28
N GLU A 53 -11.23 -0.48 -19.52
CA GLU A 53 -12.43 0.34 -19.71
C GLU A 53 -12.34 1.19 -20.99
N LEU A 54 -11.13 1.66 -21.35
CA LEU A 54 -10.93 2.49 -22.54
C LEU A 54 -10.65 1.67 -23.81
N ASN A 55 -10.48 0.34 -23.71
CA ASN A 55 -9.92 -0.48 -24.80
C ASN A 55 -8.73 0.21 -25.46
N ALA A 56 -7.79 0.69 -24.65
CA ALA A 56 -6.63 1.45 -25.07
C ALA A 56 -5.42 1.05 -24.23
N LYS A 57 -4.22 1.21 -24.76
CA LYS A 57 -2.99 1.09 -24.00
C LYS A 57 -2.62 2.45 -23.41
N VAL A 58 -3.05 2.65 -22.18
CA VAL A 58 -2.79 3.82 -21.35
C VAL A 58 -1.45 3.63 -20.65
N ASN A 59 -0.48 4.46 -21.03
CA ASN A 59 0.80 4.57 -20.35
C ASN A 59 0.82 5.85 -19.52
N PHE A 60 1.24 5.70 -18.27
CA PHE A 60 1.57 6.82 -17.40
C PHE A 60 3.08 6.88 -17.28
N GLY A 61 3.67 8.04 -17.59
CA GLY A 61 5.08 8.35 -17.37
C GLY A 61 5.38 8.47 -15.88
N ASP A 62 5.56 9.70 -15.41
CA ASP A 62 5.77 9.98 -14.00
C ASP A 62 4.42 10.00 -13.25
N PHE A 63 4.41 9.52 -12.01
CA PHE A 63 3.20 9.51 -11.19
C PHE A 63 3.56 9.76 -9.72
N ASP A 64 2.75 10.58 -9.05
CA ASP A 64 2.77 10.77 -7.61
C ASP A 64 1.46 10.29 -7.00
N LEU A 65 1.57 9.47 -5.95
CA LEU A 65 0.41 8.99 -5.21
C LEU A 65 0.48 9.54 -3.78
N SER A 66 -0.34 10.54 -3.51
CA SER A 66 -0.48 11.16 -2.21
C SER A 66 -1.46 10.37 -1.36
N ILE A 67 -0.93 9.47 -0.51
CA ILE A 67 -1.73 8.65 0.41
C ILE A 67 -1.77 9.26 1.81
N PHE A 68 -0.61 9.64 2.34
CA PHE A 68 -0.50 10.12 3.72
C PHE A 68 -1.19 11.47 3.95
N ARG A 69 -1.27 12.31 2.91
CA ARG A 69 -1.84 13.66 3.01
C ARG A 69 -3.36 13.69 2.88
N SER A 70 -3.95 12.74 2.16
CA SER A 70 -5.40 12.72 1.85
C SER A 70 -6.16 11.54 2.47
N PHE A 71 -5.50 10.68 3.26
CA PHE A 71 -6.13 9.50 3.84
C PHE A 71 -7.43 9.85 4.59
N PRO A 72 -8.55 9.10 4.42
CA PRO A 72 -8.66 7.79 3.75
C PRO A 72 -8.70 7.83 2.22
N ASP A 73 -8.86 9.01 1.62
CA ASP A 73 -8.87 9.17 0.17
C ASP A 73 -7.45 9.15 -0.39
N PHE A 74 -7.30 8.74 -1.64
CA PHE A 74 -6.00 8.70 -2.31
C PHE A 74 -6.05 9.61 -3.54
N SER A 75 -5.06 10.46 -3.70
CA SER A 75 -4.91 11.30 -4.89
C SER A 75 -3.75 10.81 -5.74
N LEU A 76 -4.04 10.40 -6.97
CA LEU A 76 -3.06 10.02 -7.98
C LEU A 76 -2.89 11.22 -8.92
N SER A 77 -1.70 11.82 -8.91
CA SER A 77 -1.27 12.76 -9.94
C SER A 77 -0.44 11.99 -10.97
N VAL A 78 -0.74 12.19 -12.25
CA VAL A 78 -0.05 11.53 -13.34
C VAL A 78 0.43 12.58 -14.31
N ASP A 79 1.72 12.55 -14.59
CA ASP A 79 2.36 13.40 -15.59
C ASP A 79 2.65 12.57 -16.83
N SER A 80 2.51 13.17 -18.01
CA SER A 80 2.75 12.52 -19.31
C SER A 80 1.90 11.27 -19.52
N VAL A 81 0.59 11.46 -19.65
CA VAL A 81 -0.35 10.37 -19.99
C VAL A 81 -0.33 10.16 -21.50
N SER A 82 0.01 8.95 -21.95
CA SER A 82 -0.11 8.54 -23.35
C SER A 82 -1.23 7.51 -23.48
N VAL A 83 -2.08 7.67 -24.49
CA VAL A 83 -3.14 6.71 -24.80
C VAL A 83 -2.92 6.23 -26.22
N ALA A 84 -2.58 4.96 -26.40
CA ALA A 84 -2.50 4.32 -27.70
C ALA A 84 -3.73 3.44 -27.93
N ASN A 85 -4.35 3.51 -29.11
CA ASN A 85 -5.50 2.69 -29.44
C ASN A 85 -5.07 1.23 -29.70
N ILE A 86 -5.90 0.26 -29.29
CA ILE A 86 -5.81 -1.14 -29.69
C ILE A 86 -6.99 -1.43 -30.63
N GLY A 87 -6.79 -1.22 -31.94
CA GLY A 87 -7.85 -1.27 -32.96
C GLY A 87 -7.37 -0.87 -34.36
N GLU A 88 -8.26 -0.42 -35.25
CA GLU A 88 -7.92 -0.06 -36.66
C GLU A 88 -6.89 1.08 -36.81
N PHE A 89 -6.52 1.75 -35.72
CA PHE A 89 -5.49 2.79 -35.65
C PHE A 89 -4.31 2.39 -34.73
N GLU A 90 -4.05 1.09 -34.58
CA GLU A 90 -2.92 0.57 -33.80
C GLU A 90 -1.60 1.19 -34.30
N GLY A 91 -0.97 2.02 -33.46
CA GLY A 91 0.25 2.78 -33.81
C GLY A 91 0.06 4.28 -34.01
N ASP A 92 -1.18 4.80 -33.99
CA ASP A 92 -1.47 6.23 -34.09
C ASP A 92 -1.87 6.83 -32.73
N THR A 93 -1.33 8.01 -32.40
CA THR A 93 -1.57 8.66 -31.09
C THR A 93 -2.68 9.68 -31.24
N LEU A 94 -3.88 9.34 -30.75
CA LEU A 94 -5.08 10.16 -30.94
C LEU A 94 -5.10 11.42 -30.05
N LEU A 95 -4.40 11.41 -28.90
CA LEU A 95 -4.22 12.56 -28.02
C LEU A 95 -2.86 12.48 -27.29
N TYR A 96 -2.14 13.61 -27.27
CA TYR A 96 -0.89 13.85 -26.54
C TYR A 96 -1.03 15.18 -25.79
N ALA A 97 -1.01 15.15 -24.46
CA ALA A 97 -1.20 16.33 -23.61
C ALA A 97 -0.44 16.19 -22.28
#